data_AF-A0A8J4X0J8-F1
#
_entry.id   AF-A0A8J4X0J8-F1
#
_cell.length_a   1.000
_cell.length_b   1.000
_cell.length_c   1.000
_cell.angle_alpha   90.00
_cell.angle_beta   90.00
_cell.angle_gamma   90.00
#
_symmetry.space_group_name_H-M   'P 1'
#
loop_
_entity.id
_entity.type
_entity.pdbx_description
1 polymer ?
#
loop_
_entity_poly.entity_id
_entity_poly.type
_entity_poly.pdbx_seq_one_letter_code
_entity_poly.pdbx_strand_id
1 'polypeptide(L)'
;MSAERLAKIPEADIDPNGVFKYVLIRVHSKSDESYVDIVRGYAWAEYHADIYDKVSGELERAGGVDCECIGGGRIRHDSADKKIHVYGYSM
;
A
#
# COMPACT_ATOMS: atom_id res chain seq x y z
N MET A 1 -14.99 -9.38 -14.38
CA MET A 1 -15.26 -9.04 -12.96
C MET A 1 -13.96 -8.91 -12.16
N SER A 2 -12.97 -8.22 -12.73
CA SER A 2 -11.65 -7.99 -12.11
C SER A 2 -11.59 -6.59 -11.51
N ALA A 3 -12.17 -5.61 -12.22
CA ALA A 3 -12.44 -4.26 -11.69
C ALA A 3 -13.20 -4.26 -10.35
N GLU A 4 -14.19 -5.15 -10.16
CA GLU A 4 -14.93 -5.25 -8.90
C GLU A 4 -14.09 -5.79 -7.73
N ARG A 5 -13.05 -6.58 -8.02
CA ARG A 5 -12.11 -7.06 -6.99
C ARG A 5 -11.13 -5.96 -6.62
N LEU A 6 -10.57 -5.28 -7.62
CA LEU A 6 -9.68 -4.14 -7.41
C LEU A 6 -10.38 -3.00 -6.66
N ALA A 7 -11.65 -2.72 -6.98
CA ALA A 7 -12.46 -1.71 -6.30
C ALA A 7 -12.78 -2.03 -4.83
N LYS A 8 -12.66 -3.30 -4.40
CA LYS A 8 -12.81 -3.68 -2.99
C LYS A 8 -11.54 -3.46 -2.18
N ILE A 9 -10.40 -3.29 -2.84
CA ILE A 9 -9.13 -3.03 -2.17
C ILE A 9 -9.10 -1.54 -1.79
N PRO A 10 -8.89 -1.19 -0.51
CA PRO A 10 -8.73 0.19 -0.11
C PRO A 10 -7.53 0.82 -0.84
N GLU A 11 -7.72 1.94 -1.52
CA GLU A 11 -6.63 2.65 -2.21
C GLU A 11 -5.55 3.13 -1.23
N ALA A 12 -5.93 3.55 -0.03
CA ALA A 12 -5.00 3.93 1.02
C ALA A 12 -5.40 3.27 2.35
N ASP A 13 -4.45 2.63 3.00
CA ASP A 13 -4.57 2.16 4.38
C ASP A 13 -3.29 2.55 5.11
N ILE A 14 -3.40 3.58 5.94
CA ILE A 14 -2.28 4.21 6.64
C ILE A 14 -2.65 4.45 8.10
N ASP A 15 -1.66 4.38 8.98
CA ASP A 15 -1.91 4.64 10.40
C ASP A 15 -2.40 6.08 10.65
N PRO A 16 -3.33 6.29 11.59
CA PRO A 16 -4.03 7.56 11.77
C PRO A 16 -3.16 8.67 12.36
N ASN A 17 -1.99 8.34 12.92
CA ASN A 17 -1.05 9.32 13.47
C ASN A 17 0.37 8.77 13.54
N GLY A 18 1.33 9.68 13.45
CA GLY A 18 2.75 9.40 13.69
C GLY A 18 3.59 9.52 12.42
N VAL A 19 4.85 9.07 12.53
CA VAL A 19 5.79 8.99 11.41
C VAL A 19 6.10 7.53 11.18
N PHE A 20 5.80 7.03 9.99
CA PHE A 20 5.94 5.62 9.64
C PHE A 20 6.38 5.44 8.19
N LYS A 21 6.88 4.25 7.88
CA LYS A 21 7.26 3.89 6.51
C LYS A 21 6.01 3.52 5.72
N TYR A 22 6.06 3.78 4.41
CA TYR A 22 4.99 3.37 3.50
C TYR A 22 5.57 2.79 2.22
N VAL A 23 4.78 1.94 1.57
CA VAL A 23 5.04 1.40 0.25
C VAL A 23 3.89 1.73 -0.70
N LEU A 24 4.24 1.96 -1.95
CA LEU A 24 3.32 2.08 -3.07
C LEU A 24 3.35 0.75 -3.82
N ILE A 25 2.24 0.05 -3.80
CA ILE A 25 2.09 -1.26 -4.43
C ILE A 25 1.11 -1.12 -5.58
N ARG A 26 1.51 -1.53 -6.78
CA ARG A 26 0.63 -1.67 -7.92
C ARG A 26 0.07 -3.07 -7.94
N VAL A 27 -1.24 -3.18 -7.82
CA VAL A 27 -1.96 -4.45 -7.85
C VAL A 27 -2.54 -4.61 -9.25
N HIS A 28 -1.92 -5.49 -10.02
CA HIS A 28 -2.41 -5.91 -11.33
C HIS A 28 -3.44 -7.01 -11.18
N SER A 29 -4.48 -6.96 -11.99
CA SER A 29 -5.38 -8.09 -12.15
C SER A 29 -4.73 -9.15 -13.05
N LYS A 30 -4.87 -10.43 -12.70
CA LYS A 30 -4.41 -11.54 -13.57
C LYS A 30 -5.40 -11.86 -14.68
N SER A 31 -6.59 -11.30 -14.62
CA SER A 31 -7.68 -11.58 -15.57
C SER A 31 -7.74 -10.56 -16.72
N ASP A 32 -7.15 -9.38 -16.55
CA ASP A 32 -7.11 -8.28 -17.51
C ASP A 32 -5.90 -7.37 -17.22
N GLU A 33 -5.53 -6.49 -18.15
CA GLU A 33 -4.41 -5.52 -17.96
C GLU A 33 -4.76 -4.36 -17.01
N SER A 34 -5.81 -4.49 -16.20
CA SER A 34 -6.20 -3.44 -15.26
C SER A 34 -5.35 -3.49 -13.99
N TYR A 35 -5.03 -2.32 -13.45
CA TYR A 35 -4.24 -2.18 -12.25
C TYR A 35 -4.81 -1.10 -11.34
N VAL A 36 -4.51 -1.20 -10.05
CA VAL A 36 -4.78 -0.16 -9.06
C VAL A 36 -3.53 0.08 -8.23
N ASP A 37 -3.23 1.34 -7.97
CA ASP A 37 -2.11 1.73 -7.11
C ASP A 37 -2.63 1.90 -5.69
N ILE A 38 -2.08 1.13 -4.75
CA ILE A 38 -2.47 1.17 -3.35
C ILE A 38 -1.30 1.67 -2.48
N VAL A 39 -1.64 2.48 -1.49
CA VAL A 39 -0.71 3.01 -0.49
C VAL A 39 -0.92 2.27 0.81
N ARG A 40 0.16 1.73 1.36
CA ARG A 40 0.16 1.01 2.64
C ARG A 40 1.25 1.55 3.54
N GLY A 41 0.89 1.97 4.74
CA GLY A 41 1.84 2.59 5.66
C GLY A 41 1.47 2.34 7.11
N TYR A 42 2.33 1.64 7.84
CA TYR A 42 2.05 1.26 9.22
C TYR A 42 3.24 1.56 10.12
N ALA A 43 2.96 2.03 11.33
CA ALA A 43 3.93 2.32 12.38
C ALA A 43 4.53 1.06 13.00
N TRP A 44 3.85 -0.09 12.91
CA TRP A 44 4.41 -1.38 13.36
C TRP A 44 5.50 -1.91 12.43
N ALA A 45 5.51 -1.49 11.16
CA ALA A 45 6.44 -2.00 10.17
C ALA A 45 7.79 -1.29 10.27
N GLU A 46 8.82 -2.04 10.64
CA GLU A 46 10.17 -1.50 10.77
C GLU A 46 10.81 -1.31 9.40
N TYR A 47 10.46 -2.13 8.39
CA TYR A 47 10.95 -2.03 7.01
C TYR A 47 9.82 -1.94 5.99
N HIS A 48 10.14 -1.40 4.81
CA HIS A 48 9.24 -1.36 3.65
C HIS A 48 8.83 -2.76 3.19
N ALA A 49 9.79 -3.71 3.25
CA ALA A 49 9.56 -5.10 2.89
C ALA A 49 8.49 -5.77 3.77
N ASP A 50 8.44 -5.46 5.08
CA ASP A 50 7.45 -6.07 5.98
C ASP A 50 6.01 -5.71 5.58
N ILE A 51 5.81 -4.45 5.15
CA ILE A 51 4.51 -3.99 4.65
C ILE A 51 4.19 -4.69 3.34
N TYR A 52 5.16 -4.73 2.42
CA TYR A 52 5.01 -5.36 1.12
C TYR A 52 4.64 -6.84 1.26
N ASP A 53 5.42 -7.63 1.99
CA ASP A 53 5.23 -9.08 2.15
C ASP A 53 3.87 -9.41 2.79
N LYS A 54 3.45 -8.59 3.76
CA LYS A 54 2.14 -8.76 4.38
C LYS A 54 1.01 -8.50 3.38
N VAL A 55 1.07 -7.37 2.67
CA VAL A 55 0.01 -6.93 1.76
C VAL A 55 -0.04 -7.80 0.51
N SER A 56 1.10 -8.07 -0.11
CA SER A 56 1.21 -8.97 -1.26
C SER A 56 0.73 -10.37 -0.89
N GLY A 57 1.14 -10.90 0.28
CA GLY A 57 0.68 -12.19 0.77
C GLY A 57 -0.83 -12.26 1.01
N GLU A 58 -1.46 -11.19 1.51
CA GLU A 58 -2.91 -11.11 1.66
C GLU A 58 -3.65 -11.05 0.32
N LEU A 59 -3.14 -10.26 -0.63
CA LEU A 59 -3.71 -10.10 -1.96
C LEU A 59 -3.55 -11.36 -2.83
N GLU A 60 -2.37 -11.98 -2.80
CA GLU A 60 -2.13 -13.25 -3.50
C GLU A 60 -2.97 -14.39 -2.93
N ARG A 61 -3.19 -14.42 -1.60
CA ARG A 61 -4.13 -15.37 -0.98
C ARG A 61 -5.57 -15.14 -1.43
N ALA A 62 -5.99 -13.89 -1.61
CA ALA A 62 -7.31 -13.57 -2.18
C ALA A 62 -7.42 -14.05 -3.64
N GLY A 63 -6.27 -14.17 -4.32
CA GLY A 63 -6.13 -14.82 -5.61
C GLY A 63 -6.55 -13.93 -6.79
N GLY A 64 -5.93 -14.20 -7.95
CA GLY A 64 -6.30 -13.53 -9.21
C GLY A 64 -5.77 -12.10 -9.37
N VAL A 65 -4.83 -11.69 -8.53
CA VAL A 65 -4.08 -10.44 -8.65
C VAL A 65 -2.58 -10.71 -8.55
N ASP A 66 -1.79 -9.76 -9.02
CA ASP A 66 -0.32 -9.74 -8.95
C ASP A 66 0.10 -8.42 -8.32
N CYS A 67 1.11 -8.44 -7.47
CA CYS A 67 1.55 -7.25 -6.73
C CYS A 67 2.95 -6.85 -7.18
N GLU A 68 3.13 -5.57 -7.48
CA GLU A 68 4.41 -4.99 -7.85
C GLU A 68 4.73 -3.83 -6.90
N CYS A 69 5.92 -3.85 -6.29
CA CYS A 69 6.38 -2.73 -5.48
C CYS A 69 6.92 -1.62 -6.39
N ILE A 70 6.18 -0.51 -6.52
CA ILE A 70 6.58 0.65 -7.35
C ILE A 70 7.56 1.55 -6.59
N GLY A 71 7.54 1.48 -5.25
CA GLY A 71 8.48 2.19 -4.41
C GLY A 71 7.96 2.38 -2.99
N GLY A 72 8.55 3.31 -2.27
CA GLY A 72 8.16 3.64 -0.91
C GLY A 72 8.89 4.84 -0.36
N GLY A 73 8.60 5.16 0.89
CA GLY A 73 9.18 6.31 1.59
C GLY A 73 8.70 6.38 3.03
N ARG A 74 8.46 7.58 3.54
CA ARG A 74 7.88 7.83 4.85
C ARG A 74 6.66 8.73 4.74
N ILE A 75 5.69 8.46 5.60
CA ILE A 75 4.52 9.30 5.80
C ILE A 75 4.59 9.82 7.22
N ARG A 76 4.43 11.13 7.37
CA ARG A 76 4.09 11.79 8.63
C ARG A 76 2.62 12.15 8.58
N HIS A 77 1.80 11.43 9.33
CA HIS A 77 0.40 11.72 9.51
C HIS A 77 0.21 12.48 10.83
N ASP A 78 -0.21 13.73 10.71
CA ASP A 78 -0.59 14.57 11.83
C ASP A 78 -2.10 14.79 11.80
N SER A 79 -2.84 14.02 12.59
CA SER A 79 -4.30 14.13 12.63
C SER A 79 -4.77 15.43 13.29
N ALA A 80 -3.94 16.03 14.16
CA ALA A 80 -4.27 17.27 14.85
C ALA A 80 -4.27 18.44 13.85
N ASP A 81 -3.25 18.51 13.00
CA ASP A 81 -3.15 19.50 11.91
C ASP A 81 -3.91 19.09 10.64
N LYS A 82 -4.49 17.87 10.60
CA LYS A 82 -5.08 17.24 9.41
C LYS A 82 -4.14 17.27 8.20
N LYS A 83 -2.85 17.08 8.45
CA LYS A 83 -1.80 17.13 7.44
C LYS A 83 -1.13 15.78 7.30
N ILE A 84 -1.00 15.34 6.07
CA ILE A 84 -0.23 14.16 5.69
C ILE A 84 0.96 14.66 4.87
N HIS A 85 2.16 14.42 5.36
CA HIS A 85 3.39 14.76 4.68
C HIS A 85 4.10 13.49 4.22
N VAL A 86 4.21 13.31 2.90
CA VAL A 86 4.86 12.16 2.28
C VAL A 86 6.23 12.59 1.78
N TYR A 87 7.28 11.90 2.21
CA TYR A 87 8.67 12.29 1.91
C TYR A 87 9.64 11.12 2.05
N GLY A 88 10.86 11.31 1.55
CA GLY A 88 11.92 10.30 1.58
C GLY A 88 11.80 9.27 0.45
N TYR A 89 12.62 8.22 0.55
CA TYR A 89 12.70 7.13 -0.41
C TYR A 89 12.86 5.80 0.34
N SER A 90 12.46 4.71 -0.32
CA SER A 90 12.73 3.34 0.14
C SER A 90 14.18 2.98 -0.23
N MET A 91 14.97 2.50 0.74
CA MET A 91 16.31 1.94 0.50
C MET A 91 16.26 0.44 0.72
#